data_AF-A0A815UVK7-F1
#
_entry.id   AF-A0A815UVK7-F1
#
_cell.length_a   1.000
_cell.length_b   1.000
_cell.length_c   1.000
_cell.angle_alpha   90.00
_cell.angle_beta   90.00
_cell.angle_gamma   90.00
#
_symmetry.space_group_name_H-M   'P 1'
#
loop_
_entity.id
_entity.type
_entity.pdbx_description
1 polymer ?
#
loop_
_entity_poly.entity_id
_entity_poly.type
_entity_poly.pdbx_seq_one_letter_code
_entity_poly.pdbx_strand_id
1 'polypeptide(L)'
;DQEAWSELCDLYLSEHDYTKATFCAEELLLINPHNHLNHERYASIRYSQGDYDKARTYYFSTLKINPSNIRALYGVILTSTNLSIKNPSTASKTQASNDTNQSFIEQIQWAREQIIQKYREAIPDLLPVIETAIQSLTL
;
A
#
# COMPACT_ATOMS: atom_id res chain seq x y z
N ASP A 1 -11.22 5.30 -23.76
CA ASP A 1 -10.40 4.05 -23.75
C ASP A 1 -9.52 4.08 -22.50
N GLN A 2 -8.66 3.07 -22.27
CA GLN A 2 -7.87 2.96 -21.04
C GLN A 2 -6.89 4.13 -20.85
N GLU A 3 -6.28 4.61 -21.93
CA GLU A 3 -5.29 5.69 -21.89
C GLU A 3 -5.93 7.00 -21.43
N ALA A 4 -7.09 7.36 -21.98
CA ALA A 4 -7.83 8.54 -21.55
C ALA A 4 -8.19 8.53 -20.05
N TRP A 5 -8.57 7.37 -19.51
CA TRP A 5 -8.83 7.23 -18.07
C TRP A 5 -7.56 7.39 -17.22
N SER A 6 -6.41 6.92 -17.71
CA SER A 6 -5.13 7.11 -17.01
C SER A 6 -4.74 8.58 -16.98
N GLU A 7 -4.77 9.26 -18.12
CA GLU A 7 -4.44 10.68 -18.23
C GLU A 7 -5.34 11.55 -17.33
N LEU A 8 -6.65 11.24 -17.31
CA LEU A 8 -7.59 11.95 -16.45
C LEU A 8 -7.34 11.68 -14.96
N CYS A 9 -6.98 10.44 -14.60
CA CYS A 9 -6.59 10.10 -13.23
C CYS A 9 -5.35 10.89 -12.81
N ASP A 10 -4.33 10.94 -13.66
CA ASP A 10 -3.08 11.66 -13.39
C ASP A 10 -3.30 13.17 -13.29
N LEU A 11 -4.15 13.74 -14.14
CA LEU A 11 -4.58 15.14 -14.06
C LEU A 11 -5.22 15.44 -12.70
N TYR A 12 -6.23 14.65 -12.29
CA TYR A 12 -6.89 14.88 -11.00
C TYR A 12 -5.97 14.65 -9.80
N LEU A 13 -5.00 13.75 -9.89
CA LEU A 13 -3.97 13.60 -8.86
C LEU A 13 -3.07 14.84 -8.76
N SER A 14 -2.70 15.45 -9.88
CA SER A 14 -1.93 16.70 -9.88
C SER A 14 -2.70 17.87 -9.25
N GLU A 15 -4.03 17.86 -9.38
CA GLU A 15 -4.94 18.83 -8.77
C GLU A 15 -5.33 18.47 -7.32
N HIS A 16 -4.86 17.33 -6.80
CA HIS A 16 -5.23 16.78 -5.50
C HIS A 16 -6.74 16.49 -5.35
N ASP A 17 -7.48 16.37 -6.46
CA ASP A 17 -8.88 15.94 -6.48
C ASP A 17 -8.96 14.41 -6.41
N TYR A 18 -8.68 13.88 -5.21
CA TYR A 18 -8.63 12.44 -4.99
C TYR A 18 -9.97 11.74 -5.26
N THR A 19 -11.10 12.44 -5.12
CA THR A 19 -12.43 11.87 -5.36
C THR A 19 -12.60 11.52 -6.83
N LYS A 20 -12.30 12.47 -7.73
CA LYS A 20 -12.35 12.20 -9.17
C LYS A 20 -11.25 11.27 -9.63
N ALA A 21 -10.05 11.36 -9.04
CA ALA A 21 -8.97 10.42 -9.34
C ALA A 21 -9.36 8.97 -8.97
N THR A 22 -10.07 8.78 -7.84
CA THR A 22 -10.58 7.46 -7.42
C THR A 22 -11.55 6.91 -8.47
N PHE A 23 -12.49 7.73 -8.94
CA PHE A 23 -13.45 7.32 -9.97
C PHE A 23 -12.73 6.86 -11.24
N CYS A 24 -11.73 7.62 -11.70
CA CYS A 24 -10.93 7.22 -12.87
C CYS A 24 -10.18 5.90 -12.65
N ALA A 25 -9.64 5.69 -11.45
CA ALA A 25 -8.97 4.44 -11.09
C ALA A 25 -9.93 3.23 -11.00
N GLU A 26 -11.19 3.44 -10.61
CA GLU A 26 -12.23 2.41 -10.62
C GLU A 26 -12.58 1.98 -12.06
N GLU A 27 -12.70 2.94 -12.97
CA GLU A 27 -12.90 2.65 -14.40
C GLU A 27 -11.71 1.87 -14.99
N LEU A 28 -10.47 2.23 -14.62
CA LEU A 28 -9.28 1.47 -15.01
C LEU A 28 -9.29 0.02 -14.50
N LEU A 29 -9.78 -0.21 -13.27
CA LEU A 29 -9.95 -1.55 -12.71
C LEU A 29 -11.02 -2.35 -13.44
N LEU A 30 -12.13 -1.72 -13.83
CA LEU A 30 -13.20 -2.37 -14.61
C LEU A 30 -12.72 -2.77 -16.00
N ILE A 31 -11.94 -1.92 -16.66
CA ILE A 31 -11.38 -2.18 -18.00
C ILE A 31 -10.38 -3.33 -17.97
N ASN A 32 -9.51 -3.39 -16.96
CA ASN A 32 -8.52 -4.46 -16.82
C ASN A 32 -8.34 -4.90 -15.36
N PRO A 33 -9.17 -5.85 -14.89
CA PRO A 33 -9.18 -6.28 -13.49
C PRO A 33 -7.93 -7.07 -13.07
N HIS A 34 -7.14 -7.56 -14.02
CA HIS A 34 -5.91 -8.31 -13.76
C HIS A 34 -4.65 -7.45 -13.89
N ASN A 35 -4.77 -6.15 -14.12
CA ASN A 35 -3.62 -5.26 -14.16
C ASN A 35 -3.22 -4.79 -12.76
N HIS A 36 -2.13 -5.37 -12.23
CA HIS A 36 -1.58 -4.99 -10.93
C HIS A 36 -1.28 -3.47 -10.76
N LEU A 37 -0.95 -2.75 -11.83
CA LEU A 37 -0.71 -1.30 -11.79
C LEU A 37 -1.98 -0.52 -11.46
N ASN A 38 -3.14 -0.98 -11.96
CA ASN A 38 -4.43 -0.34 -11.65
C ASN A 38 -4.82 -0.56 -10.19
N HIS A 39 -4.57 -1.76 -9.64
CA HIS A 39 -4.75 -2.04 -8.20
C HIS A 39 -3.82 -1.18 -7.35
N GLU A 40 -2.56 -1.03 -7.76
CA GLU A 40 -1.56 -0.25 -7.03
C GLU A 40 -1.90 1.25 -7.03
N ARG A 41 -2.34 1.77 -8.19
CA ARG A 41 -2.82 3.14 -8.36
C ARG A 41 -4.02 3.40 -7.45
N TYR A 42 -5.05 2.55 -7.51
CA TYR A 42 -6.22 2.68 -6.64
C TYR A 42 -5.83 2.67 -5.15
N ALA A 43 -4.97 1.74 -4.74
CA ALA A 43 -4.47 1.67 -3.36
C ALA A 43 -3.76 2.95 -2.92
N SER A 44 -2.90 3.52 -3.78
CA SER A 44 -2.19 4.79 -3.52
C SER A 44 -3.15 5.96 -3.33
N ILE A 45 -4.23 6.02 -4.12
CA ILE A 45 -5.25 7.08 -4.01
C ILE A 45 -6.04 6.92 -2.71
N ARG A 46 -6.50 5.70 -2.38
CA ARG A 46 -7.19 5.42 -1.12
C ARG A 46 -6.32 5.74 0.09
N TYR A 47 -5.03 5.44 0.02
CA TYR A 47 -4.06 5.80 1.06
C TYR A 47 -4.00 7.32 1.25
N SER A 48 -3.92 8.07 0.16
CA SER A 48 -3.88 9.55 0.18
C SER A 48 -5.18 10.16 0.74
N GLN A 49 -6.31 9.46 0.60
CA GLN A 49 -7.60 9.82 1.22
C GLN A 49 -7.71 9.41 2.70
N GLY A 50 -6.72 8.72 3.26
CA GLY A 50 -6.75 8.19 4.63
C GLY A 50 -7.59 6.92 4.81
N ASP A 51 -8.07 6.31 3.72
CA ASP A 51 -8.75 5.01 3.77
C ASP A 51 -7.73 3.87 3.72
N TYR A 52 -7.05 3.68 4.85
CA TYR A 52 -5.97 2.71 4.99
C TYR A 52 -6.45 1.26 4.85
N ASP A 53 -7.69 0.94 5.24
CA ASP A 53 -8.26 -0.41 5.11
C ASP A 53 -8.47 -0.81 3.64
N LYS A 54 -9.04 0.07 2.83
CA LYS A 54 -9.16 -0.20 1.38
C LYS A 54 -7.80 -0.18 0.70
N ALA A 55 -6.95 0.79 1.04
CA ALA A 55 -5.60 0.84 0.48
C ALA A 55 -4.84 -0.46 0.74
N ARG A 56 -4.86 -0.96 1.98
CA ARG A 56 -4.22 -2.23 2.37
C ARG A 56 -4.73 -3.40 1.52
N THR A 57 -6.05 -3.52 1.39
CA THR A 57 -6.70 -4.58 0.59
C THR A 57 -6.20 -4.59 -0.85
N TYR A 58 -6.14 -3.41 -1.48
CA TYR A 58 -5.70 -3.31 -2.88
C TYR A 58 -4.19 -3.44 -3.06
N TYR A 59 -3.36 -3.04 -2.08
CA TYR A 59 -1.93 -3.37 -2.11
C TYR A 59 -1.69 -4.88 -2.05
N PHE A 60 -2.42 -5.61 -1.21
CA PHE A 60 -2.35 -7.08 -1.22
C PHE A 60 -2.88 -7.68 -2.54
N SER A 61 -3.91 -7.08 -3.15
CA SER A 61 -4.37 -7.48 -4.48
C SER A 61 -3.27 -7.30 -5.54
N THR A 62 -2.56 -6.16 -5.53
CA THR A 62 -1.39 -5.93 -6.39
C THR A 62 -0.34 -7.01 -6.17
N LEU A 63 -0.01 -7.36 -4.92
CA LEU A 63 0.99 -8.38 -4.60
C LEU A 63 0.55 -9.80 -4.97
N LYS A 64 -0.75 -10.09 -4.94
CA LYS A 64 -1.31 -11.36 -5.42
C LYS A 64 -1.09 -11.54 -6.93
N ILE A 65 -1.17 -10.46 -7.70
CA ILE A 65 -0.97 -10.48 -9.16
C ILE A 65 0.52 -10.37 -9.50
N ASN A 66 1.25 -9.49 -8.83
CA ASN A 66 2.69 -9.29 -8.99
C ASN A 66 3.37 -9.23 -7.61
N PRO A 67 3.87 -10.37 -7.10
CA PRO A 67 4.58 -10.45 -5.82
C PRO A 67 5.88 -9.63 -5.77
N SER A 68 6.39 -9.18 -6.91
CA SER A 68 7.61 -8.38 -7.02
C SER A 68 7.39 -6.87 -7.01
N ASN A 69 6.14 -6.40 -6.86
CA ASN A 69 5.85 -4.99 -6.80
C ASN A 69 6.35 -4.38 -5.46
N ILE A 70 7.51 -3.72 -5.51
CA ILE A 70 8.15 -3.04 -4.37
C ILE A 70 7.23 -1.96 -3.78
N ARG A 71 6.52 -1.21 -4.64
CA ARG A 71 5.66 -0.11 -4.22
C ARG A 71 4.48 -0.58 -3.39
N ALA A 72 3.89 -1.72 -3.75
CA ALA A 72 2.85 -2.35 -2.95
C ALA A 72 3.37 -2.89 -1.62
N LEU A 73 4.61 -3.42 -1.54
CA LEU A 73 5.22 -3.81 -0.26
C LEU A 73 5.39 -2.60 0.68
N TYR A 74 5.87 -1.46 0.16
CA TYR A 74 5.89 -0.22 0.94
C TYR A 74 4.48 0.24 1.34
N GLY A 75 3.51 0.11 0.43
CA GLY A 75 2.10 0.39 0.70
C GLY A 75 1.52 -0.43 1.86
N VAL A 76 1.87 -1.72 1.96
CA VAL A 76 1.50 -2.58 3.10
C VAL A 76 2.10 -2.06 4.40
N ILE A 77 3.39 -1.72 4.42
CA ILE A 77 4.04 -1.15 5.62
C ILE A 77 3.32 0.12 6.05
N LEU A 78 3.14 1.08 5.14
CA LEU A 78 2.49 2.35 5.43
C LEU A 78 1.05 2.18 5.95
N THR A 79 0.24 1.35 5.28
CA THR A 79 -1.16 1.15 5.67
C THR A 79 -1.27 0.44 7.01
N SER A 80 -0.50 -0.62 7.22
CA SER A 80 -0.51 -1.37 8.48
C SER A 80 0.04 -0.57 9.66
N THR A 81 1.05 0.28 9.46
CA THR A 81 1.53 1.23 10.49
C THR A 81 0.44 2.25 10.85
N ASN A 82 -0.23 2.85 9.86
CA ASN A 82 -1.30 3.82 10.17
C ASN A 82 -2.49 3.18 10.89
N LEU A 83 -2.81 1.92 10.56
CA LEU A 83 -3.90 1.18 11.19
C LEU A 83 -3.57 0.72 12.61
N SER A 84 -2.31 0.34 12.88
CA SER A 84 -1.87 0.01 14.23
C SER A 84 -1.88 1.26 15.13
N ILE A 85 -1.47 2.42 14.60
CA ILE A 85 -1.53 3.71 15.32
C ILE A 85 -2.97 4.14 15.60
N LYS A 86 -3.88 3.98 14.64
CA LYS A 86 -5.30 4.38 14.79
C LYS A 86 -6.06 3.50 15.79
N ASN A 87 -5.63 2.26 15.97
CA ASN A 87 -6.23 1.32 16.91
C ASN A 87 -5.25 0.97 18.05
N PRO A 88 -4.78 1.94 18.85
CA PRO A 88 -3.82 1.65 19.90
C PRO A 88 -4.47 0.67 20.89
N SER A 89 -3.73 -0.39 21.23
CA SER A 89 -4.14 -1.50 22.11
C SER A 89 -4.72 -1.06 23.47
N THR A 90 -4.53 0.21 23.84
CA THR A 90 -5.06 0.83 25.06
C THR A 90 -6.54 1.23 24.98
N ALA A 91 -7.12 1.39 23.79
CA ALA A 91 -8.48 1.91 23.61
C ALA A 91 -9.58 0.83 23.69
N SER A 92 -9.28 -0.43 23.39
CA SER A 92 -10.23 -1.54 23.44
C SER A 92 -9.57 -2.81 24.00
N LYS A 93 -9.83 -3.11 25.29
CA LYS A 93 -9.34 -4.30 25.99
C LYS A 93 -10.05 -5.59 25.56
N THR A 94 -10.28 -5.78 24.27
CA THR A 94 -10.87 -7.01 23.71
C THR A 94 -9.78 -7.83 23.02
N GLN A 95 -9.82 -9.15 23.20
CA GLN A 95 -8.85 -10.08 22.63
C GLN A 95 -8.74 -9.92 21.10
N ALA A 96 -9.86 -9.72 20.42
CA ALA A 96 -9.90 -9.48 18.97
C ALA A 96 -9.14 -8.23 18.51
N SER A 97 -9.11 -7.15 19.31
CA SER A 97 -8.33 -5.95 18.98
C SER A 97 -6.83 -6.19 19.10
N ASN A 98 -6.42 -7.00 20.09
CA ASN A 98 -5.02 -7.40 20.24
C ASN A 98 -4.58 -8.30 19.08
N ASP A 99 -5.41 -9.27 18.68
CA ASP A 99 -5.12 -10.15 17.55
C ASP A 99 -5.02 -9.38 16.22
N THR A 100 -5.84 -8.33 16.04
CA THR A 100 -5.82 -7.48 14.85
C THR A 100 -4.54 -6.64 14.78
N ASN A 101 -4.14 -6.03 15.90
CA ASN A 101 -2.89 -5.27 15.96
C ASN A 101 -1.66 -6.15 15.76
N GLN A 102 -1.69 -7.36 16.31
CA GLN A 102 -0.66 -8.37 16.08
C GLN A 102 -0.54 -8.72 14.58
N SER A 103 -1.67 -8.89 13.89
CA SER A 103 -1.69 -9.13 12.44
C SER A 103 -1.05 -7.98 11.64
N PHE A 104 -1.27 -6.72 12.02
CA PHE A 104 -0.63 -5.59 11.35
C PHE A 104 0.89 -5.59 11.53
N ILE A 105 1.38 -5.91 12.73
CA ILE A 105 2.83 -6.02 13.00
C ILE A 105 3.45 -7.13 12.16
N GLU A 106 2.80 -8.28 12.06
CA GLU A 106 3.25 -9.40 11.22
C GLU A 106 3.31 -9.03 9.74
N GLN A 107 2.32 -8.30 9.23
CA GLN A 107 2.29 -7.82 7.85
C GLN A 107 3.44 -6.84 7.56
N ILE A 108 3.73 -5.93 8.50
CA ILE A 108 4.85 -4.98 8.40
C ILE A 108 6.16 -5.74 8.33
N GLN A 109 6.38 -6.69 9.25
CA GLN A 109 7.60 -7.48 9.30
C GLN A 109 7.80 -8.32 8.04
N TRP A 110 6.74 -8.98 7.57
CA TRP A 110 6.76 -9.73 6.33
C TRP A 110 7.12 -8.84 5.13
N ALA A 111 6.46 -7.69 4.96
CA ALA A 111 6.73 -6.79 3.84
C ALA A 111 8.17 -6.24 3.88
N ARG A 112 8.69 -5.93 5.08
CA ARG A 112 10.09 -5.51 5.28
C ARG A 112 11.07 -6.58 4.81
N GLU A 113 10.86 -7.83 5.20
CA GLU A 113 11.73 -8.95 4.78
C GLU A 113 11.73 -9.13 3.26
N GLN A 114 10.56 -9.03 2.63
CA GLN A 114 10.45 -9.09 1.17
C GLN A 114 11.21 -7.96 0.47
N ILE A 115 11.12 -6.73 0.97
CA ILE A 115 11.86 -5.59 0.39
C ILE A 115 13.37 -5.80 0.57
N ILE A 116 13.83 -6.13 1.78
CA ILE A 116 15.26 -6.35 2.05
C ILE A 116 15.81 -7.46 1.17
N GLN A 117 15.08 -8.58 1.02
CA GLN A 117 15.52 -9.69 0.17
C GLN A 117 15.66 -9.25 -1.30
N LYS A 118 14.68 -8.50 -1.83
CA LYS A 118 14.73 -8.01 -3.21
C LYS A 118 15.89 -7.06 -3.46
N TYR A 119 16.17 -6.14 -2.52
CA TYR A 119 17.31 -5.23 -2.64
C TYR A 119 18.64 -5.96 -2.45
N ARG A 120 18.70 -6.98 -1.59
CA ARG A 120 19.89 -7.83 -1.43
C ARG A 120 20.25 -8.55 -2.72
N GLU A 121 19.25 -8.99 -3.49
CA GLU A 121 19.46 -9.66 -4.77
C GLU A 121 19.78 -8.68 -5.91
N ALA A 122 19.10 -7.53 -5.94
CA ALA A 122 19.22 -6.59 -7.05
C ALA A 122 20.38 -5.59 -6.90
N ILE A 123 20.48 -4.92 -5.75
CA ILE A 123 21.44 -3.83 -5.50
C ILE A 123 21.85 -3.84 -4.01
N PRO A 124 22.80 -4.71 -3.61
CA PRO A 124 23.23 -4.87 -2.21
C PRO A 124 23.74 -3.57 -1.57
N ASP A 125 24.36 -2.69 -2.36
CA ASP A 125 24.96 -1.45 -1.87
C ASP A 125 23.92 -0.47 -1.28
N LEU A 126 22.66 -0.60 -1.68
CA LEU A 126 21.57 0.23 -1.17
C LEU A 126 20.95 -0.32 0.12
N LEU A 127 21.30 -1.53 0.57
CA LEU A 127 20.71 -2.16 1.76
C LEU A 127 20.72 -1.27 3.01
N PRO A 128 21.83 -0.61 3.39
CA PRO A 128 21.85 0.23 4.59
C PRO A 128 20.87 1.41 4.50
N VAL A 129 20.71 1.98 3.31
CA VAL A 129 19.78 3.09 3.05
C VAL A 129 18.34 2.61 3.16
N ILE A 130 18.03 1.46 2.54
CA ILE A 130 16.69 0.87 2.54
C ILE A 130 16.28 0.43 3.95
N GLU A 131 17.17 -0.18 4.72
CA GLU A 131 16.90 -0.56 6.12
C GLU A 131 16.58 0.66 6.98
N THR A 132 17.36 1.74 6.84
CA THR A 132 17.11 3.00 7.54
C THR A 132 15.78 3.63 7.13
N ALA A 133 15.47 3.62 5.83
CA ALA A 133 14.21 4.15 5.30
C ALA A 133 13.00 3.33 5.76
N ILE A 134 13.07 2.00 5.78
CA ILE A 134 11.95 1.17 6.26
C ILE A 134 11.73 1.38 7.76
N GLN A 135 12.81 1.50 8.54
CA GLN A 135 12.72 1.71 9.99
C GLN A 135 12.01 3.01 10.35
N SER A 136 12.15 4.07 9.54
CA SER A 136 11.43 5.33 9.76
C SER A 136 9.94 5.26 9.42
N LEU A 137 9.51 4.29 8.62
CA LEU A 137 8.10 4.07 8.25
C LEU A 137 7.30 3.28 9.30
N THR A 138 7.98 2.72 10.32
CA THR A 138 7.38 1.86 11.35
C THR A 138 7.37 2.50 12.75
N LEU A 139 7.58 3.82 12.84
CA LEU A 139 7.70 4.58 14.09
C LEU A 139 6.39 4.72 14.86
#